data_AF-A0A943TBP7-F1
#
_entry.id   AF-A0A943TBP7-F1
#
_cell.length_a   1.000
_cell.length_b   1.000
_cell.length_c   1.000
_cell.angle_alpha   90.00
_cell.angle_beta   90.00
_cell.angle_gamma   90.00
#
_symmetry.space_group_name_H-M   'P 1'
#
loop_
_entity.id
_entity.type
_entity.pdbx_description
1 polymer ?
#
loop_
_entity_poly.entity_id
_entity_poly.type
_entity_poly.pdbx_seq_one_letter_code
_entity_poly.pdbx_strand_id
1 'polypeptide(L)'
;MNLPNKLTLFRVVLIPFFVFFLLAPYFEGYGNYIAVAIFIVASITDFLDGKIARKYNLVTNFGKFMDPLADKLLVCSALICLIQLELIPAWVVIIIIAREFIISGFRLVASDNGVVIAASYWGKFKTAFQMLTVIVLILNIPNKVFAILGTVLIYVSLALTVISLIDYIAKNKDVLKDQK
;
A
#
# COMPACT_ATOMS: atom_id res chain seq x y z
N MET A 1 -16.39 17.01 11.14
CA MET A 1 -15.46 15.94 10.72
C MET A 1 -15.17 15.01 11.90
N ASN A 2 -15.40 13.72 11.73
CA ASN A 2 -15.13 12.71 12.76
C ASN A 2 -13.62 12.46 12.89
N LEU A 3 -13.19 11.93 14.05
CA LEU A 3 -11.78 11.61 14.34
C LEU A 3 -11.10 10.76 13.25
N PRO A 4 -11.74 9.73 12.65
CA PRO A 4 -11.14 8.96 11.56
C PRO A 4 -10.82 9.81 10.33
N ASN A 5 -11.76 10.65 9.86
CA ASN A 5 -11.54 11.50 8.68
C ASN A 5 -10.38 12.51 8.87
N LYS A 6 -10.13 12.96 10.11
CA LYS A 6 -8.99 13.82 10.41
C LYS A 6 -7.66 13.05 10.29
N LEU A 7 -7.64 11.78 10.70
CA LEU A 7 -6.46 10.91 10.56
C LEU A 7 -6.18 10.58 9.10
N THR A 8 -7.20 10.32 8.29
CA THR A 8 -7.06 10.12 6.84
C THR A 8 -6.48 11.36 6.15
N LEU A 9 -7.02 12.54 6.45
CA LEU A 9 -6.54 13.78 5.87
C LEU A 9 -5.10 14.08 6.30
N PHE A 10 -4.78 13.81 7.58
CA PHE A 10 -3.41 13.90 8.08
C PHE A 10 -2.46 12.99 7.31
N ARG A 11 -2.84 11.74 7.03
CA ARG A 11 -2.05 10.81 6.19
C ARG A 11 -1.79 11.39 4.80
N VAL A 12 -2.82 11.89 4.14
CA VAL A 12 -2.68 12.50 2.80
C VAL A 12 -1.70 13.67 2.83
N VAL A 13 -1.77 14.50 3.87
CA VAL A 13 -0.82 15.61 4.08
C VAL A 13 0.59 15.10 4.34
N LEU A 14 0.79 13.99 5.06
CA LEU A 14 2.10 13.40 5.33
C LEU A 14 2.81 12.85 4.07
N ILE A 15 2.08 12.47 3.02
CA ILE A 15 2.68 11.87 1.81
C ILE A 15 3.69 12.83 1.14
N PRO A 16 3.36 14.11 0.86
CA PRO A 16 4.35 15.08 0.37
C PRO A 16 5.59 15.22 1.26
N PHE A 17 5.43 15.25 2.59
CA PHE A 17 6.57 15.32 3.51
C PHE A 17 7.41 14.05 3.45
N PHE A 18 6.78 12.88 3.40
CA PHE A 18 7.46 11.61 3.21
C PHE A 18 8.31 11.62 1.93
N VAL A 19 7.74 12.02 0.79
CA VAL A 19 8.46 12.11 -0.49
C VAL A 19 9.60 13.12 -0.40
N PHE A 20 9.35 14.28 0.20
CA PHE A 20 10.36 15.33 0.39
C PHE A 20 11.55 14.83 1.22
N PHE A 21 11.32 14.24 2.40
CA PHE A 21 12.42 13.76 3.25
C PHE A 21 13.17 12.57 2.66
N LEU A 22 12.51 11.76 1.81
CA LEU A 22 13.13 10.63 1.14
C LEU A 22 14.03 11.05 -0.03
N LEU A 23 13.63 12.07 -0.80
CA LEU A 23 14.34 12.48 -2.02
C LEU A 23 15.18 13.74 -1.84
N ALA A 24 15.03 14.48 -0.73
CA ALA A 24 15.77 15.72 -0.51
C ALA A 24 17.28 15.42 -0.38
N PRO A 25 18.14 16.02 -1.22
CA PRO A 25 19.58 15.77 -1.22
C PRO A 25 20.30 16.35 0.01
N TYR A 26 19.61 17.17 0.81
CA TYR A 26 20.20 17.91 1.95
C TYR A 26 20.27 17.11 3.26
N PHE A 27 19.69 15.91 3.32
CA PHE A 27 19.60 15.09 4.54
C PHE A 27 20.21 13.70 4.34
N GLU A 28 21.38 13.59 3.70
CA GLU A 28 22.05 12.29 3.52
C GLU A 28 22.16 11.52 4.84
N GLY A 29 21.67 10.28 4.85
CA GLY A 29 21.58 9.41 6.03
C GLY A 29 20.35 9.67 6.91
N TYR A 30 20.19 10.89 7.45
CA TYR A 30 19.09 11.21 8.39
C TYR A 30 17.70 11.26 7.73
N GLY A 31 17.63 11.66 6.46
CA GLY A 31 16.38 11.76 5.70
C GLY A 31 15.68 10.40 5.55
N ASN A 32 16.45 9.33 5.35
CA ASN A 32 15.91 7.97 5.26
C ASN A 32 15.25 7.52 6.56
N TYR A 33 15.86 7.79 7.72
CA TYR A 33 15.27 7.44 9.02
C TYR A 33 13.99 8.24 9.29
N ILE A 34 13.96 9.52 8.93
CA ILE A 34 12.77 10.37 9.05
C ILE A 34 11.67 9.86 8.11
N ALA A 35 12.00 9.55 6.85
CA ALA A 35 11.05 9.01 5.88
C ALA A 35 10.46 7.68 6.33
N VAL A 36 11.28 6.75 6.87
CA VAL A 36 10.80 5.50 7.46
C VAL A 36 9.87 5.77 8.63
N ALA A 37 10.23 6.68 9.53
CA ALA A 37 9.39 7.03 10.67
C ALA A 37 8.03 7.58 10.22
N ILE A 38 8.01 8.49 9.23
CA ILE A 38 6.77 9.02 8.66
C ILE A 38 5.95 7.90 8.02
N PHE A 39 6.58 7.02 7.24
CA PHE A 39 5.89 5.90 6.57
C PHE A 39 5.27 4.93 7.58
N ILE A 40 5.99 4.58 8.65
CA ILE A 40 5.49 3.71 9.72
C ILE A 40 4.33 4.37 10.45
N VAL A 41 4.46 5.65 10.84
CA VAL A 41 3.38 6.39 11.51
C VAL A 41 2.14 6.50 10.62
N ALA A 42 2.32 6.79 9.34
CA ALA A 42 1.25 6.85 8.34
C ALA A 42 0.54 5.51 8.15
N SER A 43 1.29 4.40 8.16
CA SER A 43 0.75 3.04 8.03
C SER A 43 0.02 2.58 9.31
N ILE A 44 0.55 2.90 10.49
CA ILE A 44 -0.08 2.56 11.77
C ILE A 44 -1.38 3.36 11.95
N THR A 45 -1.39 4.64 11.57
CA THR A 45 -2.60 5.47 11.66
C THR A 45 -3.74 4.94 10.77
N ASP A 46 -3.45 4.29 9.64
CA ASP A 46 -4.44 3.60 8.77
C ASP A 46 -5.06 2.36 9.43
N PHE A 47 -4.24 1.63 10.16
CA PHE A 47 -4.76 0.48 10.87
C PHE A 47 -5.67 0.91 12.04
N LEU A 48 -5.32 2.01 12.70
CA LEU A 48 -6.04 2.54 13.85
C LEU A 48 -7.34 3.26 13.46
N ASP A 49 -7.33 4.12 12.43
CA ASP A 49 -8.53 4.83 12.00
C ASP A 49 -9.61 3.85 11.49
N GLY A 50 -9.23 2.81 10.75
CA GLY A 50 -10.13 1.77 10.28
C GLY A 50 -10.67 0.91 11.41
N LYS A 51 -9.93 0.69 12.50
CA LYS A 51 -10.43 0.02 13.71
C LYS A 51 -11.38 0.91 14.50
N ILE A 52 -11.04 2.18 14.70
CA ILE A 52 -11.84 3.14 15.46
C ILE A 52 -13.16 3.43 14.72
N ALA A 53 -13.13 3.68 13.42
CA ALA A 53 -14.32 3.92 12.61
C ALA A 53 -15.32 2.75 12.69
N ARG A 54 -14.81 1.51 12.63
CA ARG A 54 -15.63 0.28 12.78
C ARG A 54 -16.14 0.07 14.20
N LYS A 55 -15.31 0.32 15.22
CA LYS A 55 -15.68 0.12 16.62
C LYS A 55 -16.75 1.11 17.10
N TYR A 56 -16.69 2.35 16.64
CA TYR A 56 -17.59 3.42 17.08
C TYR A 56 -18.72 3.70 16.07
N ASN A 57 -18.88 2.88 15.01
CA ASN A 57 -19.83 3.11 13.92
C ASN A 57 -19.76 4.52 13.30
N LEU A 58 -18.60 5.19 13.40
CA LEU A 58 -18.37 6.54 12.88
C LEU A 58 -17.97 6.52 11.39
N VAL A 59 -18.57 5.60 10.64
CA VAL A 59 -18.23 5.36 9.24
C VAL A 59 -18.93 6.42 8.38
N THR A 60 -18.14 7.28 7.74
CA THR A 60 -18.64 8.30 6.83
C THR A 60 -18.39 7.91 5.37
N ASN A 61 -19.23 8.37 4.44
CA ASN A 61 -19.03 8.11 3.00
C ASN A 61 -17.69 8.68 2.50
N PHE A 62 -17.30 9.85 3.03
CA PHE A 62 -16.00 10.46 2.74
C PHE A 62 -14.83 9.59 3.23
N GLY A 63 -14.87 9.12 4.47
CA GLY A 63 -13.83 8.24 5.01
C GLY A 63 -13.70 6.93 4.23
N LYS A 64 -14.84 6.27 3.92
CA LYS A 64 -14.86 5.04 3.10
C LYS A 64 -14.16 5.20 1.74
N PHE A 65 -14.22 6.39 1.15
CA PHE A 65 -13.58 6.68 -0.13
C PHE A 65 -12.12 7.12 0.03
N MET A 66 -11.84 7.97 1.02
CA MET A 66 -10.52 8.54 1.23
C MET A 66 -9.52 7.56 1.85
N ASP A 67 -9.94 6.66 2.74
CA ASP A 67 -9.02 5.70 3.39
C ASP A 67 -8.34 4.80 2.35
N PRO A 68 -9.08 4.11 1.44
CA PRO A 68 -8.45 3.26 0.43
C PRO A 68 -7.66 4.05 -0.63
N LEU A 69 -7.94 5.34 -0.80
CA LEU A 69 -7.22 6.22 -1.71
C LEU A 69 -5.90 6.66 -1.09
N ALA A 70 -5.92 7.12 0.17
CA ALA A 70 -4.75 7.55 0.91
C ALA A 70 -3.74 6.41 1.12
N ASP A 71 -4.22 5.20 1.44
CA ASP A 71 -3.40 4.00 1.58
C ASP A 71 -2.62 3.69 0.28
N LYS A 72 -3.33 3.62 -0.86
CA LYS A 72 -2.70 3.36 -2.17
C LYS A 72 -1.74 4.46 -2.57
N LEU A 73 -2.09 5.73 -2.33
CA LEU A 73 -1.20 6.85 -2.66
C LEU A 73 0.09 6.79 -1.87
N LEU A 74 0.04 6.48 -0.57
CA LEU A 74 1.23 6.36 0.26
C LEU A 74 2.15 5.25 -0.27
N VAL A 75 1.60 4.05 -0.49
CA VAL A 75 2.37 2.89 -0.94
C VAL A 75 2.91 3.09 -2.36
N CYS A 76 2.11 3.63 -3.28
CA CYS A 76 2.56 3.91 -4.65
C CYS A 76 3.66 4.98 -4.67
N SER A 77 3.51 6.05 -3.88
CA SER A 77 4.53 7.11 -3.78
C SER A 77 5.85 6.54 -3.26
N ALA A 78 5.80 5.70 -2.22
CA ALA A 78 6.99 5.04 -1.69
C ALA A 78 7.68 4.16 -2.74
N LEU A 79 6.93 3.31 -3.46
CA LEU A 79 7.49 2.47 -4.51
C LEU A 79 8.10 3.28 -5.65
N ILE A 80 7.45 4.36 -6.08
CA ILE A 80 7.97 5.24 -7.15
C ILE A 80 9.26 5.93 -6.70
N CYS A 81 9.33 6.44 -5.46
CA CYS A 81 10.57 7.00 -4.92
C CYS A 81 11.70 5.96 -4.88
N LEU A 82 11.39 4.70 -4.57
CA LEU A 82 12.38 3.62 -4.55
C LEU A 82 12.91 3.27 -5.95
N ILE A 83 12.16 3.54 -7.02
CA ILE A 83 12.68 3.46 -8.40
C ILE A 83 13.72 4.55 -8.63
N GLN A 84 13.42 5.79 -8.23
CA GLN A 84 14.32 6.94 -8.38
C GLN A 84 15.62 6.76 -7.60
N LEU A 85 15.57 6.06 -6.46
CA LEU A 85 16.74 5.68 -5.66
C LEU A 85 17.46 4.43 -6.18
N GLU A 86 17.03 3.86 -7.31
CA GLU A 86 17.59 2.65 -7.93
C GLU A 86 17.55 1.39 -7.03
N LEU A 87 16.66 1.38 -6.01
CA LEU A 87 16.54 0.28 -5.05
C LEU A 87 15.54 -0.79 -5.49
N ILE A 88 14.60 -0.45 -6.38
CA ILE A 88 13.65 -1.41 -6.97
C ILE A 88 13.63 -1.22 -8.50
N PRO A 89 13.68 -2.30 -9.29
CA PRO A 89 13.47 -2.21 -10.72
C PRO A 89 12.06 -1.70 -11.06
N ALA A 90 11.96 -0.75 -12.00
CA ALA A 90 10.69 -0.13 -12.39
C ALA A 90 9.62 -1.15 -12.83
N TRP A 91 10.02 -2.22 -13.52
CA TRP A 91 9.11 -3.27 -13.98
C TRP A 91 8.42 -4.00 -12.82
N VAL A 92 9.08 -4.17 -11.67
CA VAL A 92 8.47 -4.77 -10.47
C VAL A 92 7.39 -3.85 -9.92
N VAL A 93 7.71 -2.56 -9.80
CA VAL A 93 6.76 -1.56 -9.29
C VAL A 93 5.53 -1.45 -10.19
N ILE A 94 5.72 -1.46 -11.51
CA ILE A 94 4.62 -1.45 -12.48
C ILE A 94 3.66 -2.63 -12.24
N ILE A 95 4.17 -3.85 -12.05
CA ILE A 95 3.34 -5.03 -11.78
C ILE A 95 2.56 -4.86 -10.46
N ILE A 96 3.23 -4.37 -9.41
CA ILE A 96 2.61 -4.18 -8.09
C ILE A 96 1.48 -3.15 -8.17
N ILE A 97 1.72 -2.01 -8.81
CA ILE A 97 0.74 -0.95 -8.99
C ILE A 97 -0.42 -1.42 -9.88
N ALA A 98 -0.13 -2.04 -11.03
CA ALA A 98 -1.15 -2.55 -11.94
C ALA A 98 -2.11 -3.51 -11.22
N ARG A 99 -1.58 -4.43 -10.42
CA ARG A 99 -2.39 -5.34 -9.60
C ARG A 99 -3.31 -4.59 -8.64
N GLU A 100 -2.81 -3.56 -7.94
CA GLU A 100 -3.62 -2.77 -7.00
C GLU A 100 -4.81 -2.09 -7.69
N PHE A 101 -4.58 -1.53 -8.88
CA PHE A 101 -5.66 -0.95 -9.69
C PHE A 101 -6.65 -2.00 -10.18
N ILE A 102 -6.16 -3.14 -10.67
CA ILE A 102 -7.01 -4.25 -11.15
C ILE A 102 -7.96 -4.69 -10.03
N ILE A 103 -7.44 -5.09 -8.87
CA ILE A 103 -8.27 -5.59 -7.75
C ILE A 103 -9.27 -4.53 -7.28
N SER A 104 -8.86 -3.26 -7.28
CA SER A 104 -9.73 -2.15 -6.87
C SER A 104 -10.85 -1.90 -7.88
N GLY A 105 -10.54 -1.91 -9.17
CA GLY A 105 -11.52 -1.80 -10.25
C GLY A 105 -12.50 -2.96 -10.24
N PHE A 106 -12.01 -4.20 -10.09
CA PHE A 106 -12.86 -5.38 -9.96
C PHE A 106 -13.83 -5.27 -8.79
N ARG A 107 -13.35 -4.84 -7.62
CA ARG A 107 -14.21 -4.67 -6.45
C ARG A 107 -15.25 -3.57 -6.64
N LEU A 108 -14.90 -2.48 -7.32
CA LEU A 108 -15.81 -1.38 -7.63
C LEU A 108 -16.94 -1.88 -8.54
N VAL A 109 -16.61 -2.54 -9.65
CA VAL A 109 -17.60 -3.09 -10.57
C VAL A 109 -18.48 -4.13 -9.88
N ALA A 110 -17.92 -5.02 -9.07
CA ALA A 110 -18.72 -6.02 -8.34
C ALA A 110 -19.68 -5.37 -7.32
N SER A 111 -19.22 -4.33 -6.62
CA SER A 111 -20.04 -3.59 -5.66
C SER A 111 -21.22 -2.88 -6.34
N ASP A 112 -21.03 -2.34 -7.54
CA ASP A 112 -22.12 -1.71 -8.32
C ASP A 112 -23.18 -2.74 -8.74
N ASN A 113 -22.80 -4.01 -8.87
CA ASN A 113 -23.71 -5.13 -9.15
C ASN A 113 -24.26 -5.81 -7.88
N GLY A 114 -24.06 -5.21 -6.70
CA GLY A 114 -24.56 -5.74 -5.43
C GLY A 114 -23.79 -6.94 -4.88
N VAL A 115 -22.67 -7.34 -5.51
CA VAL A 115 -21.85 -8.47 -5.06
C VAL A 115 -20.67 -7.97 -4.24
N VAL A 116 -20.66 -8.31 -2.95
CA VAL A 116 -19.57 -7.94 -2.03
C VAL A 116 -18.46 -8.97 -2.10
N ILE A 117 -17.36 -8.64 -2.78
CA ILE A 117 -16.17 -9.50 -2.83
C ILE A 117 -15.31 -9.32 -1.58
N ALA A 118 -15.17 -10.39 -0.80
CA ALA A 118 -14.30 -10.41 0.37
C ALA A 118 -12.80 -10.36 0.00
N ALA A 119 -11.99 -9.80 0.90
CA ALA A 119 -10.53 -9.78 0.74
C ALA A 119 -9.94 -11.20 0.87
N SER A 120 -9.08 -11.60 -0.07
CA SER A 120 -8.38 -12.87 0.00
C SER A 120 -7.28 -12.87 1.06
N TYR A 121 -7.01 -14.04 1.66
CA TYR A 121 -5.88 -14.23 2.59
C TYR A 121 -4.55 -13.82 1.94
N TRP A 122 -4.31 -14.25 0.69
CA TRP A 122 -3.13 -13.87 -0.09
C TRP A 122 -2.98 -12.36 -0.24
N GLY A 123 -4.09 -11.62 -0.36
CA GLY A 123 -4.08 -10.15 -0.38
C GLY A 123 -3.52 -9.55 0.91
N LYS A 124 -3.87 -10.10 2.08
CA LYS A 124 -3.36 -9.60 3.38
C LYS A 124 -1.86 -9.87 3.53
N PHE A 125 -1.41 -11.07 3.17
CA PHE A 125 0.02 -11.42 3.20
C PHE A 125 0.82 -10.53 2.25
N LYS A 126 0.32 -10.33 1.02
CA LYS A 126 0.93 -9.43 0.05
C LYS A 126 1.15 -8.03 0.63
N THR A 127 0.13 -7.43 1.23
CA THR A 127 0.23 -6.08 1.80
C THR A 127 1.23 -6.03 2.96
N ALA A 128 1.25 -7.03 3.85
CA ALA A 128 2.19 -7.09 4.96
C ALA A 128 3.65 -7.16 4.47
N PHE A 129 3.95 -8.05 3.52
CA PHE A 129 5.28 -8.17 2.93
C PHE A 129 5.67 -6.94 2.13
N GLN A 130 4.73 -6.30 1.44
CA GLN A 130 4.99 -5.07 0.71
C GLN A 130 5.36 -3.91 1.63
N MET A 131 4.62 -3.70 2.73
CA MET A 131 4.98 -2.68 3.72
C MET A 131 6.36 -2.95 4.32
N LEU A 132 6.66 -4.22 4.64
CA LEU A 132 7.98 -4.62 5.14
C LEU A 132 9.09 -4.33 4.11
N THR A 133 8.85 -4.66 2.84
CA THR A 133 9.78 -4.42 1.73
C THR A 133 10.09 -2.93 1.62
N VAL A 134 9.07 -2.08 1.63
CA VAL A 134 9.23 -0.62 1.58
C VAL A 134 10.07 -0.12 2.75
N ILE A 135 9.77 -0.54 3.99
CA ILE A 135 10.52 -0.13 5.18
C ILE A 135 12.00 -0.53 5.08
N VAL A 136 12.26 -1.79 4.72
CA VAL A 136 13.63 -2.31 4.59
C VAL A 136 14.39 -1.53 3.52
N LEU A 137 13.80 -1.30 2.35
CA LEU A 137 14.49 -0.61 1.28
C LEU A 137 14.76 0.86 1.61
N ILE A 138 13.82 1.58 2.22
CA ILE A 138 14.05 2.97 2.61
C ILE A 138 15.16 3.08 3.65
N LEU A 139 15.23 2.16 4.62
CA LEU A 139 16.32 2.15 5.62
C LEU A 139 17.71 2.07 4.98
N ASN A 140 17.82 1.40 3.82
CA ASN A 140 19.03 1.29 2.99
C ASN A 140 20.35 1.16 3.78
N ILE A 141 20.38 0.28 4.79
CA ILE A 141 21.55 0.10 5.65
C ILE A 141 22.70 -0.46 4.81
N PRO A 142 23.91 0.14 4.82
CA PRO A 142 25.04 -0.28 3.99
C PRO A 142 25.65 -1.59 4.51
N ASN A 143 24.96 -2.71 4.27
CA ASN A 143 25.36 -4.06 4.66
C ASN A 143 24.93 -5.05 3.57
N LYS A 144 25.83 -5.94 3.16
CA LYS A 144 25.55 -6.99 2.15
C LYS A 144 24.35 -7.87 2.53
N VAL A 145 24.21 -8.21 3.81
CA VAL A 145 23.07 -9.01 4.30
C VAL A 145 21.75 -8.26 4.08
N PHE A 146 21.77 -6.95 4.31
CA PHE A 146 20.60 -6.09 4.17
C PHE A 146 20.21 -5.90 2.70
N ALA A 147 21.18 -5.77 1.80
CA ALA A 147 20.94 -5.73 0.35
C ALA A 147 20.32 -7.03 -0.19
N ILE A 148 20.83 -8.18 0.26
CA ILE A 148 20.26 -9.50 -0.07
C ILE A 148 18.83 -9.62 0.47
N LEU A 149 18.62 -9.23 1.74
CA LEU A 149 17.30 -9.23 2.36
C LEU A 149 16.30 -8.37 1.59
N GLY A 150 16.68 -7.15 1.21
CA GLY A 150 15.86 -6.25 0.40
C GLY A 150 15.49 -6.88 -0.94
N THR A 151 16.46 -7.49 -1.63
CA THR A 151 16.23 -8.17 -2.91
C THR A 151 15.26 -9.36 -2.76
N VAL A 152 15.46 -10.20 -1.74
CA VAL A 152 14.55 -11.32 -1.44
C VAL A 152 13.14 -10.81 -1.15
N LEU A 153 13.00 -9.75 -0.36
CA LEU A 153 11.70 -9.15 -0.03
C LEU A 153 10.99 -8.60 -1.28
N ILE A 154 11.71 -7.96 -2.21
CA ILE A 154 11.15 -7.49 -3.49
C ILE A 154 10.53 -8.66 -4.26
N TYR A 155 11.28 -9.75 -4.46
CA TYR A 155 10.79 -10.90 -5.23
C TYR A 155 9.68 -11.66 -4.51
N VAL A 156 9.73 -11.77 -3.18
CA VAL A 156 8.65 -12.34 -2.38
C VAL A 156 7.38 -11.49 -2.49
N SER A 157 7.50 -10.16 -2.39
CA SER A 157 6.38 -9.23 -2.54
C SER A 157 5.77 -9.31 -3.94
N LEU A 158 6.61 -9.41 -4.97
CA LEU A 158 6.17 -9.62 -6.36
C LEU A 158 5.44 -10.96 -6.53
N ALA A 159 6.00 -12.05 -6.02
CA ALA A 159 5.38 -13.37 -6.11
C ALA A 159 4.01 -13.39 -5.40
N LEU A 160 3.93 -12.85 -4.18
CA LEU A 160 2.67 -12.71 -3.45
C LEU A 160 1.68 -11.81 -4.18
N THR A 161 2.15 -10.77 -4.87
CA THR A 161 1.31 -9.91 -5.71
C THR A 161 0.65 -10.71 -6.82
N VAL A 162 1.42 -11.48 -7.58
CA VAL A 162 0.91 -12.31 -8.68
C VAL A 162 -0.02 -13.41 -8.16
N ILE A 163 0.39 -14.15 -7.12
CA ILE A 163 -0.43 -15.22 -6.50
C ILE A 163 -1.76 -14.65 -6.01
N SER A 164 -1.73 -13.51 -5.32
CA SER A 164 -2.94 -12.89 -4.79
C SER A 164 -3.88 -12.41 -5.90
N LEU A 165 -3.36 -11.98 -7.05
CA LEU A 165 -4.16 -11.58 -8.20
C LEU A 165 -4.88 -12.79 -8.82
N ILE A 166 -4.13 -13.88 -9.05
CA ILE A 166 -4.67 -15.12 -9.60
C ILE A 166 -5.72 -15.69 -8.65
N ASP A 167 -5.43 -15.80 -7.35
CA ASP A 167 -6.38 -16.29 -6.34
C ASP A 167 -7.65 -15.44 -6.30
N TYR A 168 -7.52 -14.12 -6.41
CA TYR A 168 -8.67 -13.22 -6.40
C TYR A 168 -9.53 -13.39 -7.65
N ILE A 169 -8.93 -13.44 -8.84
CA ILE A 169 -9.66 -13.64 -10.10
C ILE A 169 -10.31 -15.03 -10.12
N ALA A 170 -9.60 -16.07 -9.71
CA ALA A 170 -10.10 -17.44 -9.71
C ALA A 170 -11.32 -17.62 -8.80
N LYS A 171 -11.29 -17.04 -7.59
CA LYS A 171 -12.42 -17.10 -6.64
C LYS A 171 -13.63 -16.27 -7.06
N ASN A 172 -13.44 -15.25 -7.88
CA ASN A 172 -14.50 -14.32 -8.28
C ASN A 172 -14.84 -14.40 -9.77
N LYS A 173 -14.37 -15.45 -10.45
CA LYS A 173 -14.64 -15.71 -11.87
C LYS A 173 -16.13 -15.84 -12.16
N ASP A 174 -16.88 -16.45 -11.24
CA ASP A 174 -18.30 -16.72 -11.46
C ASP A 174 -19.14 -15.44 -11.32
N VAL A 175 -18.73 -14.52 -10.45
CA VAL A 175 -19.31 -13.17 -10.33
C VAL A 175 -19.18 -12.37 -11.64
N LEU A 176 -18.16 -12.66 -12.44
CA LEU A 176 -17.93 -12.00 -13.73
C LEU A 176 -18.70 -12.64 -14.88
N LYS A 177 -19.17 -13.89 -14.71
CA LYS A 177 -19.91 -14.62 -15.75
C LYS A 177 -21.40 -14.29 -15.77
N ASP A 178 -21.97 -13.89 -14.64
CA ASP A 178 -23.40 -13.61 -14.49
C ASP A 178 -23.80 -12.18 -14.89
N GLN A 179 -22.91 -11.41 -15.53
CA GLN A 179 -23.22 -10.06 -16.07
C GLN A 179 -23.89 -10.09 -17.46
N LYS A 180 -24.87 -10.97 -17.68
CA LYS A 180 -25.71 -10.90 -18.89
C LYS A 180 -27.03 -10.18 -18.63
#